data_AF-A0A0T6B4G1-F1
#
_entry.id   AF-A0A0T6B4G1-F1
#
_cell.length_a   1.000
_cell.length_b   1.000
_cell.length_c   1.000
_cell.angle_alpha   90.00
_cell.angle_beta   90.00
_cell.angle_gamma   90.00
#
_symmetry.space_group_name_H-M   'P 1'
#
loop_
_entity.id
_entity.type
_entity.pdbx_description
1 polymer ?
#
loop_
_entity_poly.entity_id
_entity_poly.type
_entity_poly.pdbx_seq_one_letter_code
_entity_poly.pdbx_strand_id
1 'polypeptide(L)'
;MLVQCAEEFKKEQARKKLDDIKDKICLQECSDSESSEELINVEIPEKETWDCESILSTYSNIYNHPKLIEEPSKSKIRINMKTGMPMNVLNSNKLTVKAVESLNLQNLSNAGPKSTCAESVISTLSIRQKDESSEERKERKKLLREYRKERRLEKKANTLAFKEEFKKQAKIVINNRNNVQGNRIL
;
A
#
# COMPACT_ATOMS: atom_id res chain seq x y z
N MET A 1 14.46 -43.63 -60.57
CA MET A 1 14.26 -42.97 -59.26
C MET A 1 14.38 -43.98 -58.12
N LEU A 2 13.34 -44.71 -57.68
CA LEU A 2 13.44 -45.60 -56.50
C LEU A 2 14.45 -46.75 -56.64
N VAL A 3 14.56 -47.36 -57.81
CA VAL A 3 15.52 -48.46 -58.06
C VAL A 3 16.97 -47.96 -57.99
N GLN A 4 17.24 -46.75 -58.48
CA GLN A 4 18.57 -46.13 -58.42
C GLN A 4 18.98 -45.83 -56.98
N CYS A 5 18.06 -45.31 -56.16
CA CYS A 5 18.32 -45.08 -54.74
C CYS A 5 18.60 -46.38 -53.97
N ALA A 6 17.91 -47.48 -54.32
CA ALA A 6 18.15 -48.78 -53.70
C ALA A 6 19.53 -49.36 -54.05
N GLU A 7 20.00 -49.14 -55.28
CA GLU A 7 21.35 -49.54 -55.71
C GLU A 7 22.44 -48.69 -55.07
N GLU A 8 22.23 -47.39 -54.94
CA GLU A 8 23.14 -46.47 -54.24
C GLU A 8 23.27 -46.84 -52.76
N PHE A 9 22.16 -47.12 -52.09
CA PHE A 9 22.19 -47.56 -50.69
C PHE A 9 22.95 -48.88 -50.49
N LYS A 10 22.78 -49.84 -51.40
CA LYS A 10 23.54 -51.10 -51.38
C LYS A 10 25.04 -50.87 -51.59
N LYS A 11 25.41 -49.96 -52.50
CA LYS A 11 26.81 -49.57 -52.73
C LYS A 11 27.42 -48.87 -51.52
N GLU A 12 26.67 -48.00 -50.84
CA GLU A 12 27.11 -47.34 -49.61
C GLU A 12 27.30 -48.34 -48.46
N GLN A 13 26.38 -49.29 -48.28
CA GLN A 13 26.58 -50.35 -47.28
C GLN A 13 27.81 -51.21 -47.59
N ALA A 14 28.07 -51.52 -48.86
CA ALA A 14 29.25 -52.28 -49.27
C ALA A 14 30.55 -51.49 -49.01
N ARG A 15 30.55 -50.16 -49.23
CA ARG A 15 31.68 -49.28 -48.90
C ARG A 15 31.95 -49.24 -47.40
N LYS A 16 30.92 -49.01 -46.58
CA LYS A 16 31.04 -49.00 -45.11
C LYS A 16 31.62 -50.32 -44.59
N LYS A 17 31.16 -51.46 -45.10
CA LYS A 17 31.72 -52.77 -44.73
C LYS A 17 33.20 -52.93 -45.13
N LEU A 18 33.61 -52.38 -46.27
CA LEU A 18 35.01 -52.40 -46.68
C LEU A 18 35.88 -51.51 -45.79
N ASP A 19 35.37 -50.35 -45.39
CA ASP A 19 36.06 -49.44 -44.47
C ASP A 19 36.20 -50.09 -43.07
N ASP A 20 35.14 -50.73 -42.56
CA ASP A 20 35.19 -51.48 -41.29
C ASP A 20 36.22 -52.63 -41.33
N ILE A 21 36.39 -53.29 -42.48
CA ILE A 21 37.38 -54.36 -42.67
C ILE A 21 38.79 -53.77 -42.75
N LYS A 22 38.97 -52.64 -43.44
CA LYS A 22 40.26 -51.95 -43.51
C LYS A 22 40.71 -51.45 -42.14
N ASP A 23 39.81 -50.89 -41.35
CA ASP A 23 40.12 -50.43 -39.99
C ASP A 23 40.55 -51.60 -39.11
N LYS A 24 39.90 -52.77 -39.24
CA LYS A 24 40.30 -53.99 -38.54
C LYS A 24 41.65 -54.54 -38.99
N ILE A 25 41.96 -54.50 -40.29
CA ILE A 25 43.27 -54.93 -40.81
C ILE A 25 44.37 -53.97 -40.37
N CYS A 26 44.12 -52.65 -40.39
CA CYS A 26 45.04 -51.63 -39.90
C CYS A 26 45.36 -51.82 -38.40
N LEU A 27 44.34 -52.14 -37.59
CA LEU A 27 44.51 -52.49 -36.18
C LEU A 27 45.32 -53.79 -35.99
N GLN A 28 45.19 -54.76 -36.90
CA GLN A 28 45.94 -56.01 -36.86
C GLN A 28 47.41 -55.83 -37.30
N GLU A 29 47.67 -55.07 -38.37
CA GLU A 29 49.03 -54.81 -38.86
C GLU A 29 49.85 -53.95 -37.89
N CYS A 30 49.20 -53.06 -37.13
CA CYS A 30 49.82 -52.34 -36.00
C CYS A 30 50.12 -53.25 -34.78
N SER A 31 49.55 -54.45 -34.72
CA SER A 31 49.75 -55.41 -33.62
C SER A 31 50.87 -56.42 -33.90
N ASP A 32 51.35 -56.56 -35.14
CA ASP A 32 52.28 -57.63 -35.54
C ASP A 32 53.76 -57.16 -35.63
N SER A 33 54.09 -55.94 -35.17
CA SER A 33 55.48 -55.40 -35.17
C SER A 33 56.13 -55.17 -33.81
N GLU A 34 55.50 -55.57 -32.69
CA GLU A 34 56.16 -55.51 -31.38
C GLU A 34 56.24 -56.89 -30.70
N SER A 35 57.46 -57.43 -30.78
CA SER A 35 58.13 -58.32 -29.83
C SER A 35 57.41 -58.55 -28.50
N SER A 36 57.01 -59.81 -28.27
CA SER A 36 57.06 -60.51 -26.97
C SER A 36 56.59 -59.75 -25.72
N GLU A 37 55.30 -59.89 -25.43
CA GLU A 37 54.77 -60.32 -24.13
C GLU A 37 55.40 -59.69 -22.85
N GLU A 38 54.77 -58.64 -22.32
CA GLU A 38 54.13 -58.67 -20.99
C GLU A 38 53.13 -57.50 -20.91
N LEU A 39 51.88 -57.75 -21.31
CA LEU A 39 50.81 -56.76 -21.22
C LEU A 39 50.45 -56.57 -19.73
N ILE A 40 51.03 -55.53 -19.12
CA ILE A 40 50.64 -55.09 -17.78
C ILE A 40 49.20 -54.58 -17.87
N ASN A 41 48.28 -55.29 -17.24
CA ASN A 41 46.88 -54.88 -17.14
C ASN A 41 46.79 -53.68 -16.20
N VAL A 42 46.97 -52.47 -16.74
CA VAL A 42 46.75 -51.23 -15.99
C VAL A 42 45.24 -51.08 -15.83
N GLU A 43 44.74 -51.37 -14.63
CA GLU A 43 43.38 -51.04 -14.25
C GLU A 43 43.21 -49.51 -14.35
N ILE A 44 42.63 -49.06 -15.47
CA ILE A 44 42.21 -47.67 -15.62
C ILE A 44 41.03 -47.52 -14.67
N PRO A 45 41.13 -46.71 -13.59
CA PRO A 45 39.98 -46.48 -12.73
C PRO A 45 38.84 -45.92 -13.59
N GLU A 46 37.64 -46.47 -13.42
CA GLU A 46 36.45 -46.00 -14.13
C GLU A 46 36.35 -44.47 -13.98
N LYS A 47 36.23 -43.75 -15.10
CA LYS A 47 36.08 -42.30 -15.07
C LYS A 47 34.85 -41.97 -14.24
N GLU A 48 35.07 -41.25 -13.16
CA GLU A 48 34.06 -40.67 -12.29
C GLU A 48 32.97 -39.96 -13.14
N THR A 49 31.79 -40.58 -13.30
CA THR A 49 30.65 -40.07 -14.07
C THR A 49 29.85 -39.01 -13.30
N TRP A 50 30.53 -38.16 -12.53
CA TRP A 50 29.84 -37.19 -11.70
C TRP A 50 29.33 -36.05 -12.58
N ASP A 51 28.01 -35.90 -12.66
CA ASP A 51 27.41 -34.74 -13.28
C ASP A 51 27.87 -33.47 -12.55
N CYS A 52 28.52 -32.57 -13.29
CA CYS A 52 28.95 -31.26 -12.82
C CYS A 52 27.78 -30.32 -12.49
N GLU A 53 26.53 -30.75 -12.69
CA GLU A 53 25.32 -30.03 -12.29
C GLU A 53 25.21 -29.85 -10.77
N SER A 54 25.86 -30.75 -10.00
CA SER A 54 25.93 -30.67 -8.53
C SER A 54 26.64 -29.39 -8.05
N ILE A 55 27.62 -28.88 -8.79
CA ILE A 55 28.36 -27.65 -8.46
C ILE A 55 27.52 -26.39 -8.71
N LEU A 56 26.54 -26.41 -9.61
CA LEU A 56 25.65 -25.26 -9.81
C LEU A 56 24.61 -25.10 -8.69
N SER A 57 24.42 -26.14 -7.87
CA SER A 57 23.59 -26.11 -6.67
C SER A 57 24.31 -25.62 -5.42
N THR A 58 25.56 -25.12 -5.53
CA THR A 58 26.29 -24.59 -4.38
C THR A 58 25.60 -23.34 -3.82
N TYR A 59 24.80 -23.58 -2.78
CA TYR A 59 24.42 -22.68 -1.69
C TYR A 59 24.42 -21.19 -2.03
N SER A 60 23.35 -20.71 -2.68
CA SER A 60 23.01 -19.29 -2.60
C SER A 60 22.57 -18.97 -1.17
N ASN A 61 23.55 -18.75 -0.29
CA ASN A 61 23.26 -18.42 1.09
C ASN A 61 22.73 -16.98 1.18
N ILE A 62 21.42 -16.91 1.44
CA ILE A 62 20.60 -15.75 1.79
C ILE A 62 21.08 -15.06 3.10
N TYR A 63 22.14 -15.56 3.74
CA TYR A 63 22.67 -15.06 5.01
C TYR A 63 23.10 -13.59 5.01
N ASN A 64 23.37 -13.01 3.84
CA ASN A 64 23.62 -11.59 3.72
C ASN A 64 22.40 -10.87 3.12
N HIS A 65 21.47 -10.49 3.99
CA HIS A 65 20.38 -9.59 3.65
C HIS A 65 20.47 -8.30 4.46
N PRO A 66 20.40 -7.13 3.81
CA PRO A 66 20.35 -5.87 4.54
C PRO A 66 19.12 -5.86 5.44
N LYS A 67 19.27 -5.41 6.68
CA LYS A 67 18.15 -5.26 7.61
C LYS A 67 17.19 -4.21 7.07
N LEU A 68 15.95 -4.61 6.76
CA LEU A 68 14.89 -3.67 6.38
C LEU A 68 14.63 -2.75 7.58
N ILE A 69 14.70 -1.43 7.34
CA ILE A 69 14.31 -0.45 8.36
C ILE A 69 12.80 -0.54 8.51
N GLU A 70 12.34 -1.11 9.61
CA GLU A 70 10.92 -1.16 9.94
C GLU A 70 10.44 0.23 10.31
N GLU A 71 9.51 0.77 9.51
CA GLU A 71 8.75 1.93 9.95
C GLU A 71 7.97 1.54 11.21
N PRO A 72 7.99 2.35 12.28
CA PRO A 72 7.17 2.08 13.45
C PRO A 72 5.72 1.98 12.99
N SER A 73 5.11 0.81 13.20
CA SER A 73 3.74 0.59 12.75
C SER A 73 2.86 1.67 13.38
N LYS A 74 2.28 2.54 12.55
CA LYS A 74 1.33 3.54 13.00
C LYS A 74 0.15 2.77 13.59
N SER A 75 0.07 2.69 14.91
CA SER A 75 -1.03 2.01 15.58
C SER A 75 -2.32 2.63 15.08
N LYS A 76 -3.14 1.86 14.35
CA LYS A 76 -4.41 2.35 13.82
C LYS A 76 -5.23 2.89 14.99
N ILE A 77 -5.61 4.17 14.90
CA ILE A 77 -6.43 4.82 15.92
C ILE A 77 -7.75 4.04 16.02
N ARG A 78 -7.95 3.33 17.13
CA ARG A 78 -9.19 2.60 17.39
C ARG A 78 -10.23 3.59 17.90
N ILE A 79 -11.32 3.78 17.17
CA ILE A 79 -12.39 4.70 17.56
C ILE A 79 -13.48 3.92 18.29
N ASN A 80 -13.98 4.45 19.41
CA ASN A 80 -15.15 3.89 20.08
C ASN A 80 -16.41 4.06 19.24
N MET A 81 -17.13 2.98 18.95
CA MET A 81 -18.39 3.04 18.20
C MET A 81 -19.48 3.88 18.88
N LYS A 82 -19.47 3.95 20.22
CA LYS A 82 -20.50 4.67 20.99
C LYS A 82 -20.22 6.18 21.13
N THR A 83 -18.95 6.57 21.23
CA THR A 83 -18.56 7.97 21.51
C THR A 83 -17.87 8.65 20.32
N GLY A 84 -17.44 7.92 19.30
CA GLY A 84 -16.72 8.48 18.15
C GLY A 84 -15.32 9.00 18.49
N MET A 85 -14.85 8.84 19.72
CA MET A 85 -13.53 9.30 20.19
C MET A 85 -12.47 8.19 20.08
N PRO A 86 -11.19 8.56 19.84
CA PRO A 86 -10.08 7.62 19.80
C PRO A 86 -9.80 7.02 21.19
N MET A 87 -9.70 5.70 21.24
CA MET A 87 -9.31 4.93 22.43
C MET A 87 -7.82 5.10 22.72
N ASN A 88 -7.46 5.20 24.00
CA ASN A 88 -6.08 5.28 24.52
C ASN A 88 -5.23 6.49 24.06
N VAL A 89 -5.80 7.46 23.35
CA VAL A 89 -5.06 8.69 22.95
C VAL A 89 -5.25 9.80 23.98
N LEU A 90 -6.46 9.93 24.51
CA LEU A 90 -6.71 10.75 25.67
C LEU A 90 -6.34 9.89 26.88
N ASN A 91 -5.21 10.21 27.53
CA ASN A 91 -4.94 9.73 28.89
C ASN A 91 -6.26 9.81 29.65
N SER A 92 -6.61 8.78 30.41
CA SER A 92 -7.91 8.55 31.03
C SER A 92 -8.27 9.56 32.12
N ASN A 93 -8.07 10.85 31.86
CA ASN A 93 -8.58 12.00 32.54
C ASN A 93 -10.08 12.06 32.24
N LYS A 94 -10.81 11.06 32.73
CA LYS A 94 -12.22 11.19 33.01
C LYS A 94 -12.34 12.48 33.79
N LEU A 95 -13.22 13.37 33.36
CA LEU A 95 -13.44 14.64 34.01
C LEU A 95 -13.91 14.35 35.44
N THR A 96 -12.98 14.32 36.39
CA THR A 96 -13.26 14.06 37.80
C THR A 96 -13.88 15.31 38.38
N VAL A 97 -14.75 15.17 39.38
CA VAL A 97 -15.43 16.30 40.04
C VAL A 97 -14.41 17.36 40.48
N LYS A 98 -13.25 16.94 41.01
CA LYS A 98 -12.13 17.82 41.37
C LYS A 98 -11.52 18.58 40.19
N ALA A 99 -11.41 17.95 39.02
CA ALA A 99 -10.91 18.62 37.81
C ALA A 99 -11.91 19.67 37.30
N VAL A 100 -13.22 19.39 37.38
CA VAL A 100 -14.27 20.38 37.06
C VAL A 100 -14.19 21.58 37.99
N GLU A 101 -14.07 21.34 39.30
CA GLU A 101 -13.94 22.39 40.30
C GLU A 101 -12.70 23.26 40.06
N SER A 102 -11.55 22.65 39.74
CA SER A 102 -10.33 23.42 39.42
C SER A 102 -10.47 24.29 38.16
N LEU A 103 -11.18 23.81 37.14
CA LEU A 103 -11.43 24.60 35.93
C LEU A 103 -12.43 25.74 36.18
N ASN A 104 -13.46 25.51 37.00
CA ASN A 104 -14.40 26.57 37.38
C ASN A 104 -13.69 27.67 38.19
N LEU A 105 -12.78 27.30 39.08
CA LEU A 105 -11.95 28.25 39.83
C LEU A 105 -11.03 29.06 38.91
N GLN A 106 -10.38 28.43 37.93
CA GLN A 106 -9.58 29.13 36.92
C GLN A 106 -10.40 30.08 36.04
N ASN A 107 -11.62 29.69 35.66
CA ASN A 107 -12.54 30.55 34.92
C ASN A 107 -13.05 31.74 35.76
N LEU A 108 -13.16 31.59 37.07
CA LEU A 108 -13.50 32.68 37.99
C LEU A 108 -12.35 33.67 38.18
N SER A 109 -11.10 33.19 38.26
CA SER A 109 -9.92 34.07 38.38
C SER A 109 -9.60 34.82 37.09
N ASN A 110 -9.95 34.24 35.94
CA ASN A 110 -9.79 34.87 34.63
C ASN A 110 -11.10 35.59 34.24
N ALA A 111 -11.51 36.55 35.09
CA ALA A 111 -12.59 37.49 34.79
C ALA A 111 -12.13 38.50 33.71
N GLY A 112 -11.77 38.00 32.54
CA GLY A 112 -11.78 38.79 31.31
C GLY A 112 -13.20 39.31 31.06
N PRO A 113 -13.38 40.29 30.15
CA PRO A 113 -14.67 40.86 29.85
C PRO A 113 -15.67 39.73 29.56
N LYS A 114 -16.70 39.62 30.41
CA LYS A 114 -17.78 38.64 30.24
C LYS A 114 -18.30 38.81 28.81
N SER A 115 -18.14 37.76 28.01
CA SER A 115 -18.68 37.77 26.65
C SER A 115 -20.18 38.07 26.74
N THR A 116 -20.62 39.13 26.07
CA THR A 116 -22.03 39.51 25.94
C THR A 116 -22.84 38.42 25.21
N CYS A 117 -22.21 37.32 24.78
CA CYS A 117 -22.88 36.18 24.15
C CYS A 117 -23.82 35.38 25.09
N ALA A 118 -23.78 35.61 26.41
CA ALA A 118 -24.70 34.94 27.33
C ALA A 118 -26.15 35.45 27.19
N GLU A 119 -26.35 36.68 26.70
CA GLU A 119 -27.65 37.20 26.33
C GLU A 119 -27.77 37.21 24.80
N SER A 120 -28.75 36.49 24.27
CA SER A 120 -28.98 36.54 22.83
C SER A 120 -29.31 37.98 22.42
N VAL A 121 -28.65 38.51 21.39
CA VAL A 121 -28.95 39.85 20.83
C VAL A 121 -30.45 39.99 20.49
N ILE A 122 -31.11 38.87 20.20
CA ILE A 122 -32.57 38.80 20.02
C ILE A 122 -33.33 39.09 21.31
N SER A 123 -32.94 38.49 22.43
CA SER A 123 -33.66 38.68 23.70
C SER A 123 -33.59 40.13 24.16
N THR A 124 -32.46 40.81 23.97
CA THR A 124 -32.31 42.23 24.34
C THR A 124 -33.14 43.15 23.43
N LEU A 125 -33.16 42.93 22.11
CA LEU A 125 -33.90 43.77 21.15
C LEU A 125 -35.42 43.48 21.09
N SER A 126 -35.82 42.24 21.41
CA SER A 126 -37.22 41.81 21.32
C SER A 126 -38.05 42.29 22.50
N ILE A 127 -37.44 42.47 23.68
CA ILE A 127 -38.13 42.96 24.87
C ILE A 127 -38.43 44.46 24.69
N ARG A 128 -39.66 44.86 24.97
CA ARG A 128 -40.09 46.26 24.92
C ARG A 128 -39.84 46.92 26.28
N GLN A 129 -39.07 48.00 26.30
CA GLN A 129 -38.96 48.89 27.46
C GLN A 129 -40.28 49.66 27.62
N LYS A 130 -40.81 49.77 28.84
CA LYS A 130 -42.13 50.37 29.09
C LYS A 130 -42.14 51.88 28.83
N ASP A 131 -41.01 52.54 29.12
CA ASP A 131 -40.85 54.00 29.09
C ASP A 131 -39.96 54.47 27.90
N GLU A 132 -39.89 53.71 26.80
CA GLU A 132 -39.09 54.06 25.61
C GLU A 132 -39.61 55.34 24.92
N SER A 133 -38.68 56.21 24.48
CA SER A 133 -39.03 57.36 23.65
C SER A 133 -39.47 56.94 22.22
N SER A 134 -40.11 57.85 21.48
CA SER A 134 -40.54 57.55 20.10
C SER A 134 -39.36 57.23 19.17
N GLU A 135 -38.20 57.87 19.41
CA GLU A 135 -36.97 57.68 18.64
C GLU A 135 -36.33 56.33 18.97
N GLU A 136 -36.15 56.02 20.25
CA GLU A 136 -35.64 54.73 20.73
C GLU A 136 -36.50 53.56 20.22
N ARG A 137 -37.83 53.73 20.19
CA ARG A 137 -38.75 52.73 19.62
C ARG A 137 -38.49 52.47 18.13
N LYS A 138 -38.19 53.52 17.35
CA LYS A 138 -37.87 53.39 15.92
C LYS A 138 -36.54 52.66 15.73
N GLU A 139 -35.53 53.03 16.52
CA GLU A 139 -34.21 52.42 16.49
C GLU A 139 -34.26 50.93 16.88
N ARG A 140 -34.94 50.59 17.97
CA ARG A 140 -35.14 49.18 18.38
C ARG A 140 -35.78 48.34 17.28
N LYS A 141 -36.83 48.87 16.63
CA LYS A 141 -37.49 48.19 15.51
C LYS A 141 -36.59 48.08 14.28
N LYS A 142 -35.77 49.10 14.00
CA LYS A 142 -34.80 49.10 12.89
C LYS A 142 -33.75 48.01 13.13
N LEU A 143 -33.11 48.00 14.30
CA LEU A 143 -32.12 47.00 14.69
C LEU A 143 -32.69 45.57 14.65
N LEU A 144 -33.90 45.35 15.14
CA LEU A 144 -34.54 44.03 15.07
C LEU A 144 -34.81 43.58 13.62
N ARG A 145 -35.17 44.50 12.73
CA ARG A 145 -35.38 44.20 11.29
C ARG A 145 -34.06 43.87 10.61
N GLU A 146 -33.02 44.66 10.87
CA GLU A 146 -31.67 44.45 10.34
C GLU A 146 -31.10 43.11 10.80
N TYR A 147 -31.14 42.83 12.10
CA TYR A 147 -30.72 41.55 12.66
C TYR A 147 -31.46 40.35 12.02
N ARG A 148 -32.79 40.45 11.85
CA ARG A 148 -33.56 39.40 11.17
C ARG A 148 -33.17 39.24 9.70
N LYS A 149 -32.83 40.34 9.02
CA LYS A 149 -32.35 40.32 7.63
C LYS A 149 -30.98 39.65 7.55
N GLU A 150 -30.05 40.02 8.42
CA GLU A 150 -28.72 39.41 8.53
C GLU A 150 -28.81 37.91 8.79
N ARG A 151 -29.62 37.47 9.76
CA ARG A 151 -29.81 36.04 10.04
C ARG A 151 -30.39 35.26 8.85
N ARG A 152 -31.25 35.87 8.04
CA ARG A 152 -31.76 35.24 6.79
C ARG A 152 -30.66 35.12 5.74
N LEU A 153 -29.82 36.15 5.60
CA LEU A 153 -28.68 36.13 4.67
C LEU A 153 -27.65 35.08 5.09
N GLU A 154 -27.30 35.03 6.38
CA GLU A 154 -26.39 34.04 6.95
C GLU A 154 -26.93 32.61 6.78
N LYS A 155 -28.21 32.37 7.11
CA LYS A 155 -28.85 31.07 6.88
C LYS A 155 -28.79 30.68 5.40
N LYS A 156 -29.04 31.62 4.49
CA LYS A 156 -28.98 31.38 3.05
C LYS A 156 -27.55 31.05 2.60
N ALA A 157 -26.55 31.83 3.04
CA ALA A 157 -25.14 31.61 2.76
C ALA A 157 -24.68 30.23 3.25
N ASN A 158 -24.99 29.87 4.49
CA ASN A 158 -24.67 28.55 5.05
C ASN A 158 -25.36 27.43 4.28
N THR A 159 -26.65 27.59 3.96
CA THR A 159 -27.40 26.58 3.18
C THR A 159 -26.76 26.37 1.80
N LEU A 160 -26.30 27.44 1.14
CA LEU A 160 -25.61 27.35 -0.15
C LEU A 160 -24.24 26.70 -0.01
N ALA A 161 -23.44 27.10 0.98
CA ALA A 161 -22.13 26.51 1.26
C ALA A 161 -22.23 24.99 1.49
N PHE A 162 -23.19 24.53 2.31
CA PHE A 162 -23.42 23.11 2.54
C PHE A 162 -23.86 22.37 1.27
N LYS A 163 -24.70 22.98 0.43
CA LYS A 163 -25.10 22.39 -0.86
C LYS A 163 -23.92 22.26 -1.83
N GLU A 164 -23.02 23.23 -1.86
CA GLU A 164 -21.83 23.20 -2.70
C GLU A 164 -20.82 22.16 -2.22
N GLU A 165 -20.53 22.11 -0.93
CA GLU A 165 -19.66 21.08 -0.35
C GLU A 165 -20.23 19.67 -0.53
N PHE A 166 -21.55 19.50 -0.38
CA PHE A 166 -22.21 18.23 -0.68
C PHE A 166 -21.98 17.79 -2.12
N LYS A 167 -22.12 18.71 -3.09
CA LYS A 167 -21.83 18.42 -4.51
C LYS A 167 -20.36 18.07 -4.74
N LYS A 168 -19.42 18.76 -4.09
CA LYS A 168 -17.99 18.45 -4.19
C LYS A 168 -17.68 17.06 -3.64
N GLN A 169 -18.18 16.74 -2.45
CA GLN A 169 -18.00 15.43 -1.82
C GLN A 169 -18.59 14.31 -2.68
N ALA A 170 -19.80 14.50 -3.22
CA ALA A 170 -20.41 13.53 -4.12
C ALA A 170 -19.53 13.25 -5.36
N LYS A 171 -18.93 14.28 -5.97
CA LYS A 171 -17.98 14.12 -7.08
C LYS A 171 -16.72 13.38 -6.66
N ILE A 172 -16.14 13.71 -5.50
CA ILE A 172 -14.96 13.03 -4.97
C ILE A 172 -15.24 11.54 -4.75
N VAL A 173 -16.40 11.20 -4.17
CA VAL A 173 -16.80 9.81 -3.94
C VAL A 173 -16.92 9.04 -5.26
N ILE A 174 -17.56 9.64 -6.29
CA ILE A 174 -17.66 9.02 -7.62
C ILE A 174 -16.28 8.85 -8.25
N ASN A 175 -15.42 9.88 -8.19
CA ASN A 175 -14.07 9.84 -8.72
C ASN A 175 -13.23 8.74 -8.05
N ASN A 176 -13.27 8.66 -6.71
CA ASN A 176 -12.58 7.63 -5.96
C ASN A 176 -13.09 6.23 -6.31
N ARG A 177 -14.40 6.06 -6.45
CA ARG A 177 -14.99 4.76 -6.85
C ARG A 177 -14.53 4.32 -8.24
N ASN A 178 -14.39 5.25 -9.17
CA ASN A 178 -14.02 4.95 -10.55
C ASN A 178 -12.51 4.76 -10.73
N ASN A 179 -11.70 5.60 -10.07
CA ASN A 179 -10.26 5.71 -10.32
C ASN A 179 -9.38 5.08 -9.24
N VAL A 180 -9.91 4.82 -8.04
CA VAL A 180 -9.23 4.08 -6.99
C VAL A 180 -9.74 2.63 -7.02
N GLN A 181 -9.49 1.94 -8.14
CA GLN A 181 -9.50 0.49 -8.18
C GLN A 181 -8.10 0.01 -7.80
N GLY A 182 -8.03 -0.72 -6.69
CA GLY A 182 -6.81 -0.93 -5.92
C GLY A 182 -5.63 -1.52 -6.70
N ASN A 183 -4.42 -1.07 -6.33
CA ASN A 183 -3.23 -1.88 -6.47
C ASN A 183 -3.46 -3.16 -5.67
N ARG A 184 -3.79 -4.25 -6.37
CA ARG A 184 -3.76 -5.60 -5.81
C ARG A 184 -2.29 -5.91 -5.57
N ILE A 185 -1.81 -5.62 -4.36
CA ILE A 185 -0.52 -6.11 -3.88
C ILE A 185 -0.69 -7.62 -3.82
N LEU A 186 0.01 -8.33 -4.70
CA LEU A 186 0.16 -9.79 -4.69
C LEU A 186 0.90 -10.23 -3.44
#